data_AF-A0A1C3NXC4-F1
#
_entry.id   AF-A0A1C3NXC4-F1
#
_cell.length_a   1.000
_cell.length_b   1.000
_cell.length_c   1.000
_cell.angle_alpha   90.00
_cell.angle_beta   90.00
_cell.angle_gamma   90.00
#
_symmetry.space_group_name_H-M   'P 1'
#
loop_
_entity.id
_entity.type
_entity.pdbx_description
1 polymer ?
#
loop_
_entity_poly.entity_id
_entity_poly.type
_entity_poly.pdbx_seq_one_letter_code
_entity_poly.pdbx_strand_id
1 'polypeptide(L)'
;MHQEETRASTELAGHTTGEQLARTRAQECRARAERQRSSLPPELRDTGRLAARQREVAQFADAYSDCHAAASAAALAEEEYRRAASSANSDAHAAGFPDATAALDACREESWIVDTEARLMAHRDDLVGVRSRLANPQLAVDPDTPTPVAEREVDALAARQRHESAFTEAARANDRARRLSDLAPAFAEAFAAIPPLREAAEELRGLAELAAGRGGNRHGMPLSSFVLAARLEEVAAAASGRLSAMSGGRFTLVHDSGERRDRRRRAGLGLLVEDAWTGRRRDTATLSGGETFQAALSLALGLADVVTAESGGQAMDALFIDEGFGSLDPDSLEEVMNVLDDLRSGGRLVSIVSHVADLRQRIPTQITVVKQAHGSHVRTTIP
;
A
#
# COMPACT_ATOMS: atom_id res chain seq x y z
N MET A 1 36.81 -63.89 164.28
CA MET A 1 36.35 -65.28 164.07
C MET A 1 34.91 -65.50 164.52
N HIS A 2 34.44 -64.98 165.66
CA HIS A 2 33.00 -65.05 166.01
C HIS A 2 32.11 -64.00 165.29
N GLN A 3 32.64 -63.43 164.21
CA GLN A 3 32.15 -62.26 163.49
C GLN A 3 31.54 -62.61 162.12
N GLU A 4 31.55 -63.88 161.72
CA GLU A 4 31.19 -64.29 160.36
C GLU A 4 30.06 -65.33 160.33
N GLU A 5 29.97 -66.24 161.31
CA GLU A 5 28.88 -67.24 161.35
C GLU A 5 27.51 -66.65 161.67
N THR A 6 27.41 -65.67 162.57
CA THR A 6 26.13 -65.05 162.92
C THR A 6 25.59 -64.15 161.80
N ARG A 7 26.47 -63.62 160.94
CA ARG A 7 26.10 -62.86 159.74
C ARG A 7 25.48 -63.78 158.67
N ALA A 8 26.08 -64.95 158.43
CA ALA A 8 25.63 -65.88 157.40
C ALA A 8 24.25 -66.51 157.68
N SER A 9 23.93 -66.81 158.95
CA SER A 9 22.61 -67.36 159.31
C SER A 9 21.48 -66.35 159.13
N THR A 10 21.76 -65.06 159.39
CA THR A 10 20.76 -63.99 159.27
C THR A 10 20.48 -63.65 157.80
N GLU A 11 21.46 -63.77 156.90
CA GLU A 11 21.28 -63.55 155.45
C GLU A 11 20.49 -64.68 154.76
N LEU A 12 20.67 -65.95 155.15
CA LEU A 12 19.94 -67.08 154.56
C LEU A 12 18.43 -67.03 154.86
N ALA A 13 18.04 -66.54 156.05
CA ALA A 13 16.64 -66.27 156.39
C ALA A 13 16.05 -65.09 155.59
N GLY A 14 16.88 -64.11 155.22
CA GLY A 14 16.50 -63.01 154.32
C GLY A 14 16.14 -63.48 152.91
N HIS A 15 16.87 -64.46 152.37
CA HIS A 15 16.61 -64.98 151.02
C HIS A 15 15.35 -65.85 150.91
N THR A 16 15.07 -66.71 151.89
CA THR A 16 13.85 -67.54 151.89
C THR A 16 12.56 -66.73 152.04
N THR A 17 12.61 -65.64 152.82
CA THR A 17 11.48 -64.71 152.97
C THR A 17 11.22 -63.93 151.66
N GLY A 18 12.27 -63.56 150.92
CA GLY A 18 12.16 -62.90 149.62
C GLY A 18 11.53 -63.77 148.52
N GLU A 19 11.87 -65.06 148.47
CA GLU A 19 11.31 -65.98 147.46
C GLU A 19 9.80 -66.23 147.66
N GLN A 20 9.35 -66.36 148.91
CA GLN A 20 7.92 -66.49 149.22
C GLN A 20 7.12 -65.28 148.75
N LEU A 21 7.61 -64.05 148.99
CA LEU A 21 6.93 -62.83 148.59
C LEU A 21 6.79 -62.70 147.05
N ALA A 22 7.81 -63.12 146.30
CA ALA A 22 7.78 -63.10 144.84
C ALA A 22 6.75 -64.09 144.25
N ARG A 23 6.61 -65.28 144.84
CA ARG A 23 5.59 -66.27 144.41
C ARG A 23 4.17 -65.75 144.63
N THR A 24 3.92 -65.09 145.76
CA THR A 24 2.60 -64.52 146.05
C THR A 24 2.22 -63.43 145.03
N ARG A 25 3.16 -62.52 144.69
CA ARG A 25 2.92 -61.49 143.67
C ARG A 25 2.65 -62.07 142.28
N ALA A 26 3.37 -63.13 141.87
CA ALA A 26 3.11 -63.78 140.58
C ALA A 26 1.73 -64.44 140.52
N GLN A 27 1.25 -65.03 141.63
CA GLN A 27 -0.11 -65.56 141.73
C GLN A 27 -1.16 -64.44 141.67
N GLU A 28 -0.95 -63.32 142.36
CA GLU A 28 -1.87 -62.17 142.28
C GLU A 28 -1.97 -61.60 140.86
N CYS A 29 -0.85 -61.45 140.15
CA CYS A 29 -0.86 -60.98 138.76
C CYS A 29 -1.60 -61.94 137.82
N ARG A 30 -1.40 -63.27 137.95
CA ARG A 30 -2.15 -64.25 137.16
C ARG A 30 -3.65 -64.19 137.45
N ALA A 31 -4.03 -64.16 138.72
CA ALA A 31 -5.42 -64.06 139.12
C ALA A 31 -6.09 -62.76 138.63
N ARG A 32 -5.33 -61.66 138.52
CA ARG A 32 -5.81 -60.39 137.95
C ARG A 32 -6.00 -60.47 136.44
N ALA A 33 -5.06 -61.08 135.71
CA ALA A 33 -5.17 -61.28 134.26
C ALA A 33 -6.34 -62.20 133.89
N GLU A 34 -6.55 -63.27 134.65
CA GLU A 34 -7.68 -64.19 134.46
C GLU A 34 -9.02 -63.50 134.73
N ARG A 35 -9.10 -62.68 135.80
CA ARG A 35 -10.28 -61.84 136.06
C ARG A 35 -10.59 -60.89 134.90
N GLN A 36 -9.60 -60.19 134.36
CA GLN A 36 -9.80 -59.30 133.21
C GLN A 36 -10.18 -60.06 131.93
N ARG A 37 -9.63 -61.26 131.70
CA ARG A 37 -10.03 -62.08 130.55
C ARG A 37 -11.46 -62.60 130.69
N SER A 38 -11.89 -62.91 131.92
CA SER A 38 -13.25 -63.33 132.22
C SER A 38 -14.28 -62.18 132.20
N SER A 39 -13.85 -60.91 132.31
CA SER A 39 -14.76 -59.76 132.17
C SER A 39 -15.04 -59.38 130.72
N LEU A 40 -14.31 -59.93 129.74
CA LEU A 40 -14.62 -59.73 128.33
C LEU A 40 -15.80 -60.63 127.90
N PRO A 41 -16.75 -60.14 127.10
CA PRO A 41 -17.83 -60.95 126.52
C PRO A 41 -17.28 -62.18 125.79
N PRO A 42 -17.94 -63.35 125.89
CA PRO A 42 -17.42 -64.59 125.33
C PRO A 42 -17.13 -64.52 123.83
N GLU A 43 -17.87 -63.69 123.06
CA GLU A 43 -17.67 -63.53 121.63
C GLU A 43 -16.34 -62.83 121.26
N LEU A 44 -15.78 -62.02 122.18
CA LEU A 44 -14.54 -61.27 121.98
C LEU A 44 -13.30 -62.00 122.50
N ARG A 45 -13.46 -63.18 123.12
CA ARG A 45 -12.34 -63.99 123.64
C ARG A 45 -11.65 -64.81 122.55
N ASP A 46 -12.31 -65.03 121.42
CA ASP A 46 -11.77 -65.76 120.26
C ASP A 46 -11.35 -64.78 119.15
N THR A 47 -10.03 -64.60 119.03
CA THR A 47 -9.41 -63.67 118.08
C THR A 47 -9.68 -64.03 116.62
N GLY A 48 -9.91 -65.32 116.29
CA GLY A 48 -10.20 -65.74 114.93
C GLY A 48 -11.57 -65.30 114.45
N ARG A 49 -12.57 -65.35 115.35
CA ARG A 49 -13.96 -64.98 115.06
C ARG A 49 -14.14 -63.46 114.90
N LEU A 50 -13.41 -62.66 115.69
CA LEU A 50 -13.38 -61.21 115.55
C LEU A 50 -12.80 -60.77 114.20
N ALA A 51 -11.68 -61.37 113.78
CA ALA A 51 -11.06 -61.07 112.49
C ALA A 51 -11.93 -61.48 111.28
N ALA A 52 -12.72 -62.55 111.40
CA ALA A 52 -13.71 -62.92 110.39
C ALA A 52 -14.84 -61.88 110.31
N ARG A 53 -15.39 -61.46 111.45
CA ARG A 53 -16.48 -60.47 111.49
C ARG A 53 -16.05 -59.10 111.00
N GLN A 54 -14.82 -58.68 111.28
CA GLN A 54 -14.27 -57.43 110.77
C GLN A 54 -14.12 -57.44 109.24
N ARG A 55 -13.73 -58.57 108.64
CA ARG A 55 -13.67 -58.73 107.18
C ARG A 55 -15.05 -58.71 106.53
N GLU A 56 -16.05 -59.36 107.12
CA GLU A 56 -17.43 -59.31 106.61
C GLU A 56 -18.00 -57.88 106.62
N VAL A 57 -17.76 -57.13 107.69
CA VAL A 57 -18.21 -55.73 107.79
C VAL A 57 -17.49 -54.84 106.77
N ALA A 58 -16.19 -55.05 106.55
CA ALA A 58 -15.44 -54.32 105.53
C ALA A 58 -15.97 -54.63 104.11
N GLN A 59 -16.18 -55.91 103.77
CA GLN A 59 -16.75 -56.30 102.48
C GLN A 59 -18.15 -55.74 102.24
N PHE A 60 -18.98 -55.69 103.28
CA PHE A 60 -20.30 -55.08 103.19
C PHE A 60 -20.22 -53.56 102.98
N ALA A 61 -19.30 -52.88 103.67
CA ALA A 61 -19.09 -51.44 103.51
C ALA A 61 -18.60 -51.08 102.10
N ASP A 62 -17.67 -51.86 101.54
CA ASP A 62 -17.17 -51.69 100.18
C ASP A 62 -18.30 -51.89 99.15
N ALA A 63 -19.06 -52.99 99.26
CA ALA A 63 -20.19 -53.26 98.37
C ALA A 63 -21.31 -52.20 98.46
N TYR A 64 -21.56 -51.66 99.66
CA TYR A 64 -22.50 -50.55 99.85
C TYR A 64 -21.99 -49.27 99.19
N SER A 65 -20.70 -48.95 99.33
CA SER A 65 -20.08 -47.79 98.72
C SER A 65 -20.15 -47.85 97.19
N ASP A 66 -19.85 -49.00 96.59
CA ASP A 66 -19.91 -49.20 95.14
C ASP A 66 -21.35 -49.07 94.61
N CYS A 67 -22.31 -49.67 95.30
CA CYS A 67 -23.73 -49.56 94.95
C CYS A 67 -24.24 -48.11 95.06
N HIS A 68 -23.84 -47.41 96.13
CA HIS A 68 -24.19 -46.00 96.31
C HIS A 68 -23.59 -45.12 95.21
N ALA A 69 -22.32 -45.32 94.87
CA ALA A 69 -21.66 -44.59 93.79
C ALA A 69 -22.33 -44.82 92.43
N ALA A 70 -22.69 -46.06 92.10
CA ALA A 70 -23.41 -46.39 90.87
C ALA A 70 -24.81 -45.75 90.83
N ALA A 71 -25.55 -45.78 91.95
CA ALA A 71 -26.87 -45.17 92.04
C ALA A 71 -26.80 -43.63 91.91
N SER A 72 -25.82 -42.98 92.53
CA SER A 72 -25.59 -41.54 92.39
C SER A 72 -25.19 -41.16 90.97
N ALA A 73 -24.34 -41.94 90.30
CA ALA A 73 -23.94 -41.70 88.92
C ALA A 73 -25.14 -41.82 87.94
N ALA A 74 -26.00 -42.83 88.13
CA ALA A 74 -27.20 -42.99 87.32
C ALA A 74 -28.20 -41.83 87.54
N ALA A 75 -28.35 -41.36 88.79
CA ALA A 75 -29.20 -40.22 89.09
C ALA A 75 -28.71 -38.92 88.43
N LEU A 76 -27.40 -38.68 88.42
CA LEU A 76 -26.78 -37.54 87.74
C LEU A 76 -26.98 -37.62 86.21
N ALA A 77 -26.73 -38.78 85.60
CA ALA A 77 -26.91 -38.97 84.16
C ALA A 77 -28.37 -38.76 83.71
N GLU A 78 -29.34 -39.19 84.52
CA GLU A 78 -30.77 -38.99 84.26
C GLU A 78 -31.17 -37.50 84.38
N GLU A 79 -30.58 -36.76 85.31
CA GLU A 79 -30.79 -35.31 85.44
C GLU A 79 -30.18 -34.54 84.27
N GLU A 80 -28.96 -34.90 83.84
CA GLU A 80 -28.31 -34.33 82.66
C GLU A 80 -29.10 -34.60 81.38
N TYR A 81 -29.59 -35.83 81.19
CA TYR A 81 -30.45 -36.18 80.06
C TYR A 81 -31.74 -35.34 80.04
N ARG A 82 -32.44 -35.23 81.18
CA ARG A 82 -33.65 -34.39 81.29
C ARG A 82 -33.37 -32.93 80.97
N ARG A 83 -32.23 -32.40 81.43
CA ARG A 83 -31.82 -31.01 81.16
C ARG A 83 -31.53 -30.79 79.68
N ALA A 84 -30.76 -31.69 79.06
CA ALA A 84 -30.42 -31.62 77.64
C ALA A 84 -31.67 -31.76 76.75
N ALA A 85 -32.56 -32.71 77.06
CA ALA A 85 -33.82 -32.90 76.35
C ALA A 85 -34.74 -31.67 76.46
N SER A 86 -34.83 -31.06 77.65
CA SER A 86 -35.60 -29.83 77.84
C SER A 86 -35.00 -28.65 77.06
N SER A 87 -33.66 -28.51 77.03
CA SER A 87 -32.99 -27.46 76.26
C SER A 87 -33.26 -27.61 74.77
N ALA A 88 -33.06 -28.82 74.23
CA ALA A 88 -33.29 -29.11 72.81
C ALA A 88 -34.73 -28.83 72.37
N ASN A 89 -35.72 -29.19 73.21
CA ASN A 89 -37.12 -28.87 72.92
C ASN A 89 -37.42 -27.37 73.02
N SER A 90 -36.81 -26.66 73.96
CA SER A 90 -36.94 -25.20 74.06
C SER A 90 -36.40 -24.51 72.80
N ASP A 91 -35.24 -24.93 72.32
CA ASP A 91 -34.61 -24.37 71.11
C ASP A 91 -35.44 -24.69 69.86
N ALA A 92 -35.98 -25.91 69.76
CA ALA A 92 -36.89 -26.30 68.69
C ALA A 92 -38.16 -25.42 68.66
N HIS A 93 -38.76 -25.17 69.83
CA HIS A 93 -39.93 -24.28 69.95
C HIS A 93 -39.61 -22.83 69.56
N ALA A 94 -38.45 -22.30 69.98
CA ALA A 94 -38.02 -20.97 69.58
C ALA A 94 -37.88 -20.82 68.06
N ALA A 95 -37.48 -21.90 67.37
CA ALA A 95 -37.41 -21.99 65.91
C ALA A 95 -38.77 -22.30 65.23
N GLY A 96 -39.86 -22.41 66.00
CA GLY A 96 -41.22 -22.66 65.48
C GLY A 96 -41.57 -24.13 65.28
N PHE A 97 -40.76 -25.07 65.77
CA PHE A 97 -41.04 -26.50 65.73
C PHE A 97 -41.76 -26.99 66.99
N PRO A 98 -42.58 -28.06 66.89
CA PRO A 98 -43.29 -28.62 68.03
C PRO A 98 -42.39 -29.41 68.99
N ASP A 99 -41.26 -29.97 68.53
CA ASP A 99 -40.27 -30.64 69.37
C ASP A 99 -38.91 -30.75 68.63
N ALA A 100 -37.88 -31.21 69.34
CA ALA A 100 -36.54 -31.38 68.78
C ALA A 100 -36.46 -32.41 67.63
N THR A 101 -37.36 -33.39 67.60
CA THR A 101 -37.41 -34.42 66.53
C THR A 101 -37.94 -33.81 65.25
N ALA A 102 -39.02 -33.04 65.33
CA ALA A 102 -39.60 -32.32 64.20
C ALA A 102 -38.63 -31.28 63.60
N ALA A 103 -37.81 -30.64 64.44
CA ALA A 103 -36.74 -29.75 63.98
C ALA A 103 -35.67 -30.52 63.17
N LEU A 104 -35.27 -31.70 63.62
CA LEU A 104 -34.32 -32.57 62.91
C LEU A 104 -34.90 -33.09 61.59
N ASP A 105 -36.15 -33.53 61.57
CA ASP A 105 -36.83 -33.99 60.35
C ASP A 105 -37.03 -32.87 59.31
N ALA A 106 -37.09 -31.63 59.77
CA ALA A 106 -37.18 -30.44 58.92
C ALA A 106 -35.81 -29.99 58.38
N CYS A 107 -34.70 -30.52 58.87
CA CYS A 107 -33.39 -30.24 58.30
C CYS A 107 -33.37 -30.67 56.83
N ARG A 108 -32.84 -29.78 55.98
CA ARG A 108 -32.63 -30.03 54.55
C ARG A 108 -31.16 -29.89 54.25
N GLU A 109 -30.72 -30.58 53.21
CA GLU A 109 -29.37 -30.38 52.70
C GLU A 109 -29.21 -28.95 52.20
N GLU A 110 -28.01 -28.38 52.40
CA GLU A 110 -27.66 -27.03 51.95
C GLU A 110 -27.96 -26.83 50.44
N SER A 111 -27.72 -27.87 49.64
CA SER A 111 -28.00 -27.90 48.20
C SER A 111 -29.47 -27.65 47.88
N TRP A 112 -30.39 -28.22 48.66
CA TRP A 112 -31.83 -28.07 48.46
C TRP A 112 -32.29 -26.66 48.81
N ILE A 113 -31.74 -26.08 49.86
CA ILE A 113 -32.07 -24.70 50.30
C ILE A 113 -31.67 -23.71 49.20
N VAL A 114 -30.42 -23.79 48.72
CA VAL A 114 -29.90 -22.90 47.67
C VAL A 114 -30.69 -23.02 46.36
N ASP A 115 -31.01 -24.23 45.90
CA ASP A 115 -31.81 -24.42 44.68
C ASP A 115 -33.23 -23.86 44.82
N THR A 116 -33.85 -24.10 45.98
CA THR A 116 -35.21 -23.63 46.25
C THR A 116 -35.27 -22.10 46.31
N GLU A 117 -34.29 -21.45 46.95
CA GLU A 117 -34.19 -19.98 46.98
C GLU A 117 -33.98 -19.39 45.58
N ALA A 118 -33.10 -19.99 44.78
CA ALA A 118 -32.85 -19.55 43.40
C ALA A 118 -34.11 -19.63 42.53
N ARG A 119 -34.87 -20.74 42.63
CA ARG A 119 -36.15 -20.90 41.92
C ARG A 119 -37.19 -19.88 42.36
N LEU A 120 -37.23 -19.57 43.65
CA LEU A 120 -38.18 -18.59 44.20
C LEU A 120 -37.84 -17.17 43.74
N MET A 121 -36.55 -16.82 43.67
CA MET A 121 -36.09 -15.55 43.10
C MET A 121 -36.44 -15.42 41.61
N ALA A 122 -36.12 -16.44 40.80
CA ALA A 122 -36.43 -16.42 39.37
C ALA A 122 -37.93 -16.20 39.10
N HIS A 123 -38.80 -16.89 39.86
CA HIS A 123 -40.25 -16.73 39.70
C HIS A 123 -40.73 -15.33 40.11
N ARG A 124 -40.13 -14.72 41.14
CA ARG A 124 -40.45 -13.34 41.55
C ARG A 124 -40.06 -12.34 40.47
N ASP A 125 -38.90 -12.50 39.85
CA ASP A 125 -38.43 -11.63 38.78
C ASP A 125 -39.32 -11.74 37.53
N ASP A 126 -39.73 -12.95 37.15
CA ASP A 126 -40.68 -13.16 36.06
C ASP A 126 -42.03 -12.49 36.32
N LEU A 127 -42.56 -12.61 37.54
CA LEU A 127 -43.81 -11.94 37.93
C LEU A 127 -43.70 -10.42 37.81
N VAL A 128 -42.58 -9.83 38.21
CA VAL A 128 -42.33 -8.39 38.06
C VAL A 128 -42.28 -8.02 36.57
N GLY A 129 -41.55 -8.78 35.75
CA GLY A 129 -41.45 -8.55 34.31
C GLY A 129 -42.80 -8.59 33.61
N VAL A 130 -43.65 -9.58 33.91
CA VAL A 130 -45.00 -9.69 33.32
C VAL A 130 -45.90 -8.55 33.79
N ARG A 131 -45.92 -8.25 35.10
CA ARG A 131 -46.73 -7.15 35.65
C ARG A 131 -46.34 -5.80 35.05
N SER A 132 -45.04 -5.55 34.86
CA SER A 132 -44.57 -4.31 34.24
C SER A 132 -45.02 -4.18 32.78
N ARG A 133 -45.06 -5.27 32.02
CA ARG A 133 -45.56 -5.25 30.63
C ARG A 133 -47.06 -4.99 30.58
N LEU A 134 -47.83 -5.65 31.45
CA LEU A 134 -49.29 -5.46 31.52
C LEU A 134 -49.67 -4.06 32.04
N ALA A 135 -48.81 -3.40 32.81
CA ALA A 135 -49.01 -2.03 33.25
C ALA A 135 -48.75 -0.97 32.16
N ASN A 136 -48.29 -1.35 30.96
CA ASN A 136 -48.06 -0.40 29.87
C ASN A 136 -49.40 0.19 29.38
N PRO A 137 -49.63 1.52 29.50
CA PRO A 137 -50.87 2.16 29.07
C PRO A 137 -51.18 2.00 27.57
N GLN A 138 -50.16 1.71 26.74
CA GLN A 138 -50.32 1.44 25.31
C GLN A 138 -50.94 0.07 25.02
N LEU A 139 -50.98 -0.84 26.00
CA LEU A 139 -51.69 -2.12 25.93
C LEU A 139 -53.13 -2.03 26.47
N ALA A 140 -53.53 -0.89 27.04
CA ALA A 140 -54.92 -0.60 27.42
C ALA A 140 -55.75 -0.22 26.19
N VAL A 141 -55.78 -1.12 25.20
CA VAL A 141 -56.65 -1.04 24.03
C VAL A 141 -57.83 -1.95 24.30
N ASP A 142 -59.04 -1.43 24.14
CA ASP A 142 -60.25 -2.25 24.17
C ASP A 142 -60.20 -3.26 23.00
N PRO A 143 -60.13 -4.58 23.28
CA PRO A 143 -60.00 -5.60 22.23
C PRO A 143 -61.21 -5.66 21.29
N ASP A 144 -62.35 -5.07 21.68
CA ASP A 144 -63.58 -5.07 20.90
C ASP A 144 -63.79 -3.78 20.07
N THR A 145 -62.91 -2.78 20.22
CA THR A 145 -63.00 -1.55 19.41
C THR A 145 -62.63 -1.87 17.95
N PRO A 146 -63.54 -1.68 16.97
CA PRO A 146 -63.26 -1.93 15.57
C PRO A 146 -62.18 -0.98 15.08
N THR A 147 -60.95 -1.47 14.97
CA THR A 147 -59.84 -0.72 14.38
C THR A 147 -59.96 -0.84 12.87
N PRO A 148 -59.94 0.27 12.10
CA PRO A 148 -60.05 0.23 10.64
C PRO A 148 -58.72 -0.21 10.01
N VAL A 149 -58.28 -1.43 10.34
CA VAL A 149 -57.00 -2.02 9.91
C VAL A 149 -56.90 -2.00 8.39
N ALA A 150 -57.97 -2.37 7.69
CA ALA A 150 -58.01 -2.39 6.22
C ALA A 150 -57.77 -1.01 5.60
N GLU A 151 -58.37 0.07 6.13
CA GLU A 151 -58.14 1.43 5.63
C GLU A 151 -56.70 1.88 5.90
N ARG A 152 -56.17 1.56 7.08
CA ARG A 152 -54.78 1.89 7.46
C ARG A 152 -53.75 1.11 6.66
N GLU A 153 -54.05 -0.13 6.27
CA GLU A 153 -53.22 -0.93 5.36
C GLU A 153 -53.18 -0.30 3.96
N VAL A 154 -54.32 0.17 3.44
CA VAL A 154 -54.39 0.87 2.16
C VAL A 154 -53.59 2.18 2.21
N ASP A 155 -53.75 2.98 3.27
CA ASP A 155 -52.99 4.22 3.46
C ASP A 155 -51.48 3.98 3.57
N ALA A 156 -51.08 2.96 4.32
CA ALA A 156 -49.68 2.58 4.48
C ALA A 156 -49.06 2.12 3.15
N LEU A 157 -49.81 1.33 2.37
CA LEU A 157 -49.37 0.87 1.05
C LEU A 157 -49.25 2.05 0.07
N ALA A 158 -50.22 2.96 0.05
CA ALA A 158 -50.18 4.16 -0.78
C ALA A 158 -49.03 5.11 -0.39
N ALA A 159 -48.77 5.27 0.91
CA ALA A 159 -47.64 6.07 1.41
C ALA A 159 -46.30 5.42 1.03
N ARG A 160 -46.19 4.09 1.15
CA ARG A 160 -45.01 3.33 0.73
C ARG A 160 -44.74 3.48 -0.77
N GLN A 161 -45.75 3.34 -1.61
CA GLN A 161 -45.60 3.51 -3.06
C GLN A 161 -45.15 4.94 -3.43
N ARG A 162 -45.71 5.96 -2.79
CA ARG A 162 -45.28 7.37 -2.95
C ARG A 162 -43.85 7.60 -2.49
N HIS A 163 -43.44 6.96 -1.40
CA HIS A 163 -42.06 7.04 -0.93
C HIS A 163 -41.09 6.35 -1.89
N GLU A 164 -41.39 5.13 -2.33
CA GLU A 164 -40.55 4.38 -3.27
C GLU A 164 -40.42 5.11 -4.62
N SER A 165 -41.50 5.72 -5.13
CA SER A 165 -41.42 6.52 -6.36
C SER A 165 -40.58 7.78 -6.19
N ALA A 166 -40.79 8.55 -5.12
CA ALA A 166 -40.00 9.75 -4.84
C ALA A 166 -38.51 9.43 -4.59
N PHE A 167 -38.22 8.33 -3.87
CA PHE A 167 -36.87 7.88 -3.61
C PHE A 167 -36.14 7.49 -4.89
N THR A 168 -36.79 6.73 -5.78
CA THR A 168 -36.19 6.33 -7.06
C THR A 168 -35.97 7.53 -7.99
N GLU A 169 -36.87 8.51 -7.99
CA GLU A 169 -36.69 9.74 -8.76
C GLU A 169 -35.53 10.59 -8.23
N ALA A 170 -35.44 10.78 -6.91
CA ALA A 170 -34.34 11.48 -6.27
C ALA A 170 -32.99 10.79 -6.54
N ALA A 171 -32.93 9.45 -6.45
CA ALA A 171 -31.74 8.68 -6.77
C ALA A 171 -31.30 8.88 -8.23
N ARG A 172 -32.24 8.87 -9.18
CA ARG A 172 -31.96 9.14 -10.60
C ARG A 172 -31.47 10.57 -10.84
N ALA A 173 -32.08 11.56 -10.20
CA ALA A 173 -31.67 12.96 -10.31
C ALA A 173 -30.24 13.15 -9.76
N ASN A 174 -29.94 12.55 -8.61
CA ASN A 174 -28.61 12.61 -8.00
C ASN A 174 -27.54 11.91 -8.83
N ASP A 175 -27.84 10.74 -9.41
CA ASP A 175 -26.94 10.04 -10.33
C ASP A 175 -26.64 10.88 -11.59
N ARG A 176 -27.66 11.50 -12.19
CA ARG A 176 -27.45 12.43 -13.33
C ARG A 176 -26.61 13.65 -12.95
N ALA A 177 -26.88 14.26 -11.79
CA ALA A 177 -26.14 15.41 -11.31
C ALA A 177 -24.66 15.06 -11.08
N ARG A 178 -24.38 13.90 -10.48
CA ARG A 178 -23.01 13.40 -10.30
C ARG A 178 -22.31 13.18 -11.64
N ARG A 179 -22.95 12.47 -12.59
CA ARG A 179 -22.38 12.25 -13.93
C ARG A 179 -22.07 13.55 -14.66
N LEU A 180 -22.95 14.54 -14.56
CA LEU A 180 -22.71 15.86 -15.16
C LEU A 180 -21.56 16.59 -14.48
N SER A 181 -21.47 16.52 -13.16
CA SER A 181 -20.36 17.09 -12.40
C SER A 181 -19.02 16.44 -12.76
N ASP A 182 -19.01 15.14 -13.04
CA ASP A 182 -17.80 14.40 -13.45
C ASP A 182 -17.41 14.71 -14.90
N LEU A 183 -18.39 14.88 -15.80
CA LEU A 183 -18.15 15.15 -17.22
C LEU A 183 -17.79 16.62 -17.52
N ALA A 184 -18.31 17.57 -16.75
CA ALA A 184 -18.06 19.00 -16.94
C ALA A 184 -16.56 19.38 -16.96
N PRO A 185 -15.71 18.95 -16.00
CA PRO A 185 -14.29 19.28 -16.02
C PRO A 185 -13.57 18.61 -17.20
N ALA A 186 -13.89 17.35 -17.52
CA ALA A 186 -13.31 16.64 -18.66
C ALA A 186 -13.64 17.33 -19.99
N PHE A 187 -14.88 17.81 -20.15
CA PHE A 187 -15.27 18.61 -21.31
C PHE A 187 -14.54 19.95 -21.35
N ALA A 188 -14.43 20.65 -20.21
CA ALA A 188 -13.75 21.93 -20.14
C ALA A 188 -12.25 21.80 -20.49
N GLU A 189 -11.57 20.77 -20.01
CA GLU A 189 -10.18 20.46 -20.34
C GLU A 189 -10.00 20.15 -21.83
N ALA A 190 -10.83 19.25 -22.37
CA ALA A 190 -10.80 18.93 -23.80
C ALA A 190 -11.07 20.15 -24.68
N PHE A 191 -12.01 21.02 -24.26
CA PHE A 191 -12.33 22.25 -24.98
C PHE A 191 -11.21 23.28 -24.91
N ALA A 192 -10.55 23.42 -23.75
CA ALA A 192 -9.42 24.32 -23.54
C ALA A 192 -8.18 23.90 -24.35
N ALA A 193 -8.05 22.62 -24.72
CA ALA A 193 -6.96 22.14 -25.57
C ALA A 193 -7.14 22.50 -27.06
N ILE A 194 -8.34 22.86 -27.51
CA ILE A 194 -8.63 23.12 -28.93
C ILE A 194 -7.98 24.41 -29.45
N PRO A 195 -8.07 25.59 -28.77
CA PRO A 195 -7.48 26.83 -29.26
C PRO A 195 -5.98 26.75 -29.62
N PRO A 196 -5.07 26.26 -28.75
CA PRO A 196 -3.65 26.21 -29.09
C PRO A 196 -3.35 25.26 -30.26
N LEU A 197 -4.09 24.15 -30.37
CA LEU A 197 -3.97 23.23 -31.51
C LEU A 197 -4.43 23.88 -32.82
N ARG A 198 -5.48 24.70 -32.78
CA ARG A 198 -5.95 25.46 -33.94
C ARG A 198 -4.93 26.53 -34.36
N GLU A 199 -4.36 27.26 -33.41
CA GLU A 199 -3.32 28.25 -33.71
C GLU A 199 -2.10 27.61 -34.37
N ALA A 200 -1.60 26.49 -33.82
CA ALA A 200 -0.49 25.75 -34.42
C ALA A 200 -0.82 25.21 -35.82
N ALA A 201 -2.05 24.70 -36.02
CA ALA A 201 -2.49 24.22 -37.33
C ALA A 201 -2.60 25.38 -38.37
N GLU A 202 -3.06 26.55 -37.94
CA GLU A 202 -3.12 27.75 -38.77
C GLU A 202 -1.73 28.25 -39.18
N GLU A 203 -0.77 28.25 -38.24
CA GLU A 203 0.62 28.61 -38.53
C GLU A 203 1.27 27.66 -39.53
N LEU A 204 1.13 26.35 -39.32
CA LEU A 204 1.65 25.33 -40.22
C LEU A 204 1.00 25.41 -41.61
N ARG A 205 -0.31 25.68 -41.66
CA ARG A 205 -1.02 25.91 -42.92
C ARG A 205 -0.50 27.14 -43.63
N GLY A 206 -0.29 28.25 -42.91
CA GLY A 206 0.30 29.47 -43.46
C GLY A 206 1.70 29.23 -44.03
N LEU A 207 2.55 28.49 -43.32
CA LEU A 207 3.88 28.11 -43.79
C LEU A 207 3.83 27.22 -45.04
N ALA A 208 2.93 26.23 -45.05
CA ALA A 208 2.75 25.34 -46.19
C ALA A 208 2.24 26.10 -47.43
N GLU A 209 1.30 27.03 -47.26
CA GLU A 209 0.83 27.89 -48.34
C GLU A 209 1.93 28.82 -48.87
N LEU A 210 2.71 29.43 -47.97
CA LEU A 210 3.87 30.24 -48.33
C LEU A 210 4.87 29.42 -49.15
N ALA A 211 5.24 28.23 -48.68
CA ALA A 211 6.18 27.34 -49.36
C ALA A 211 5.63 26.83 -50.71
N ALA A 212 4.32 26.73 -50.88
CA ALA A 212 3.68 26.33 -52.13
C ALA A 212 3.47 27.49 -53.13
N GLY A 213 3.90 28.72 -52.79
CA GLY A 213 3.72 29.89 -53.65
C GLY A 213 2.32 30.50 -53.60
N ARG A 214 1.54 30.21 -52.56
CA ARG A 214 0.17 30.71 -52.35
C ARG A 214 0.11 31.69 -51.17
N GLY A 215 -1.09 32.24 -50.92
CA GLY A 215 -1.35 33.13 -49.79
C GLY A 215 -0.51 34.41 -49.85
N GLY A 216 0.17 34.73 -48.75
CA GLY A 216 1.04 35.92 -48.61
C GLY A 216 2.40 35.82 -49.32
N ASN A 217 2.63 34.84 -50.20
CA ASN A 217 3.87 34.72 -50.95
C ASN A 217 4.03 35.87 -51.95
N ARG A 218 4.87 36.85 -51.60
CA ARG A 218 5.17 38.04 -52.42
C ARG A 218 5.75 37.73 -53.80
N HIS A 219 6.45 36.58 -53.95
CA HIS A 219 7.06 36.15 -55.20
C HIS A 219 6.13 35.26 -56.04
N GLY A 220 5.01 34.80 -55.47
CA GLY A 220 4.02 33.96 -56.15
C GLY A 220 4.58 32.63 -56.68
N MET A 221 5.67 32.12 -56.09
CA MET A 221 6.35 30.90 -56.56
C MET A 221 6.64 29.93 -55.40
N PRO A 222 6.67 28.60 -55.68
CA PRO A 222 7.05 27.61 -54.68
C PRO A 222 8.48 27.82 -54.15
N LEU A 223 8.75 27.36 -52.93
CA LEU A 223 10.06 27.46 -52.28
C LEU A 223 11.18 26.84 -53.13
N SER A 224 10.92 25.69 -53.73
CA SER A 224 11.90 25.04 -54.63
C SER A 224 12.25 25.93 -55.84
N SER A 225 11.26 26.62 -56.40
CA SER A 225 11.47 27.57 -57.51
C SER A 225 12.19 28.82 -57.05
N PHE A 226 11.89 29.31 -55.84
CA PHE A 226 12.58 30.47 -55.25
C PHE A 226 14.07 30.18 -55.03
N VAL A 227 14.40 29.02 -54.46
CA VAL A 227 15.80 28.59 -54.29
C VAL A 227 16.49 28.45 -55.65
N LEU A 228 15.83 27.81 -56.62
CA LEU A 228 16.42 27.62 -57.95
C LEU A 228 16.60 28.95 -58.69
N ALA A 229 15.69 29.92 -58.50
CA ALA A 229 15.83 31.28 -59.04
C ALA A 229 17.06 31.99 -58.47
N ALA A 230 17.27 31.91 -57.15
CA ALA A 230 18.45 32.47 -56.50
C ALA A 230 19.76 31.83 -57.02
N ARG A 231 19.77 30.50 -57.22
CA ARG A 231 20.92 29.82 -57.84
C ARG A 231 21.13 30.22 -59.28
N LEU A 232 20.06 30.38 -60.05
CA LEU A 232 20.14 30.84 -61.43
C LEU A 232 20.69 32.26 -61.51
N GLU A 233 20.38 33.13 -60.54
CA GLU A 233 20.94 34.48 -60.44
C GLU A 233 22.46 34.47 -60.20
N GLU A 234 22.94 33.62 -59.28
CA GLU A 234 24.37 33.39 -59.06
C GLU A 234 25.07 32.87 -60.33
N VAL A 235 24.45 31.89 -61.00
CA VAL A 235 24.97 31.33 -62.24
C VAL A 235 24.99 32.36 -63.37
N ALA A 236 23.93 33.17 -63.51
CA ALA A 236 23.86 34.23 -64.52
C ALA A 236 24.91 35.32 -64.27
N ALA A 237 25.18 35.67 -63.02
CA ALA A 237 26.25 36.60 -62.66
C ALA A 237 27.64 36.04 -63.02
N ALA A 238 27.91 34.78 -62.69
CA ALA A 238 29.17 34.12 -63.05
C ALA A 238 29.35 33.97 -64.58
N ALA A 239 28.25 33.69 -65.29
CA ALA A 239 28.24 33.59 -66.75
C ALA A 239 28.42 34.94 -67.44
N SER A 240 27.89 36.03 -66.86
CA SER A 240 27.93 37.37 -67.45
C SER A 240 29.34 37.90 -67.67
N GLY A 241 30.27 37.61 -66.77
CA GLY A 241 31.67 38.02 -66.94
C GLY A 241 32.28 37.42 -68.22
N ARG A 242 31.99 36.15 -68.49
CA ARG A 242 32.48 35.45 -69.69
C ARG A 242 31.73 35.86 -70.94
N LEU A 243 30.40 36.02 -70.86
CA LEU A 243 29.63 36.49 -72.00
C LEU A 243 30.06 37.89 -72.43
N SER A 244 30.35 38.76 -71.46
CA SER A 244 30.90 40.09 -71.71
C SER A 244 32.25 40.00 -72.41
N ALA A 245 33.16 39.14 -71.94
CA ALA A 245 34.47 38.94 -72.57
C ALA A 245 34.41 38.31 -73.98
N MET A 246 33.44 37.41 -74.23
CA MET A 246 33.24 36.74 -75.54
C MET A 246 32.45 37.56 -76.56
N SER A 247 31.81 38.65 -76.13
CA SER A 247 30.98 39.50 -77.00
C SER A 247 31.55 40.92 -77.16
N GLY A 248 32.83 41.12 -76.87
CA GLY A 248 33.46 42.44 -76.90
C GLY A 248 32.80 43.45 -75.94
N GLY A 249 32.29 43.00 -74.81
CA GLY A 249 31.59 43.82 -73.81
C GLY A 249 30.11 44.08 -74.10
N ARG A 250 29.53 43.46 -75.12
CA ARG A 250 28.16 43.77 -75.58
C ARG A 250 27.06 43.13 -74.75
N PHE A 251 27.22 41.87 -74.34
CA PHE A 251 26.13 41.09 -73.74
C PHE A 251 26.44 40.64 -72.31
N THR A 252 25.43 40.69 -71.45
CA THR A 252 25.45 40.05 -70.12
C THR A 252 24.12 39.31 -69.88
N LEU A 253 24.15 38.29 -69.02
CA LEU A 253 22.98 37.49 -68.65
C LEU A 253 22.37 38.01 -67.35
N VAL A 254 21.08 38.28 -67.37
CA VAL A 254 20.32 38.74 -66.21
C VAL A 254 19.15 37.81 -65.98
N HIS A 255 18.93 37.44 -64.71
CA HIS A 255 17.76 36.68 -64.31
C HIS A 255 16.46 37.47 -64.57
N ASP A 256 15.46 36.81 -65.14
CA ASP A 256 14.12 37.36 -65.29
C ASP A 256 13.37 37.23 -63.95
N SER A 257 13.38 38.29 -63.16
CA SER A 257 12.68 38.37 -61.88
C SER A 257 11.15 38.32 -62.00
N GLY A 258 10.61 38.30 -63.22
CA GLY A 258 9.20 37.97 -63.45
C GLY A 258 8.21 39.07 -63.06
N GLU A 259 8.62 40.35 -63.07
CA GLU A 259 7.69 41.49 -62.92
C GLU A 259 6.52 41.41 -63.92
N ARG A 260 6.72 40.72 -65.04
CA ARG A 260 5.66 40.35 -65.98
C ARG A 260 5.07 39.00 -65.59
N ARG A 261 3.89 39.08 -64.98
CA ARG A 261 3.00 38.03 -64.44
C ARG A 261 2.52 36.98 -65.47
N ASP A 262 3.36 36.56 -66.41
CA ASP A 262 2.99 35.56 -67.41
C ASP A 262 3.13 34.16 -66.82
N ARG A 263 2.01 33.64 -66.30
CA ARG A 263 1.88 32.36 -65.56
C ARG A 263 2.36 31.12 -66.34
N ARG A 264 2.73 31.26 -67.62
CA ARG A 264 3.25 30.18 -68.48
C ARG A 264 4.76 30.02 -68.43
N ARG A 265 5.53 31.04 -68.02
CA ARG A 265 6.98 30.88 -67.83
C ARG A 265 7.20 30.15 -66.52
N ARG A 266 8.03 29.09 -66.53
CA ARG A 266 8.41 28.32 -65.33
C ARG A 266 8.90 29.32 -64.27
N ALA A 267 8.12 29.49 -63.20
CA ALA A 267 8.24 30.60 -62.26
C ALA A 267 9.69 30.75 -61.77
N GLY A 268 10.32 31.88 -62.10
CA GLY A 268 11.66 32.23 -61.64
C GLY A 268 12.84 31.59 -62.38
N LEU A 269 12.67 31.00 -63.58
CA LEU A 269 13.78 30.43 -64.36
C LEU A 269 14.00 31.09 -65.72
N GLY A 270 13.50 32.31 -65.91
CA GLY A 270 13.77 33.06 -67.14
C GLY A 270 15.15 33.70 -67.11
N LEU A 271 15.77 33.80 -68.28
CA LEU A 271 16.99 34.57 -68.50
C LEU A 271 16.71 35.62 -69.57
N LEU A 272 17.29 36.80 -69.39
CA LEU A 272 17.31 37.88 -70.34
C LEU A 272 18.76 38.22 -70.68
N VAL A 273 18.96 38.77 -71.88
CA VAL A 273 20.23 39.36 -72.26
C VAL A 273 20.13 40.86 -72.15
N GLU A 274 21.05 41.48 -71.42
CA GLU A 274 21.22 42.93 -71.40
C GLU A 274 22.25 43.31 -72.47
N ASP A 275 21.79 44.06 -73.48
CA ASP A 275 22.60 44.54 -74.61
C ASP A 275 23.14 45.93 -74.26
N ALA A 276 24.45 46.03 -73.98
CA ALA A 276 25.13 47.25 -73.56
C ALA A 276 25.14 48.34 -74.65
N TRP A 277 25.08 47.97 -75.94
CA TRP A 277 25.05 48.94 -77.03
C TRP A 277 23.70 49.64 -77.12
N THR A 278 22.61 48.95 -76.75
CA THR A 278 21.25 49.51 -76.80
C THR A 278 20.68 49.88 -75.44
N GLY A 279 21.32 49.45 -74.35
CA GLY A 279 20.84 49.62 -72.97
C GLY A 279 19.52 48.89 -72.69
N ARG A 280 19.15 47.90 -73.51
CA ARG A 280 17.86 47.20 -73.41
C ARG A 280 18.05 45.73 -73.08
N ARG A 281 17.13 45.22 -72.27
CA ARG A 281 16.98 43.78 -72.00
C ARG A 281 16.13 43.14 -73.09
N ARG A 282 16.59 42.00 -73.60
CA ARG A 282 15.93 41.21 -74.66
C ARG A 282 15.77 39.76 -74.22
N ASP A 283 14.79 39.10 -74.80
CA ASP A 283 14.61 37.66 -74.62
C ASP A 283 15.76 36.91 -75.31
N THR A 284 16.30 35.89 -74.66
CA THR A 284 17.34 35.01 -75.21
C THR A 284 16.93 34.38 -76.54
N ALA A 285 15.62 34.24 -76.81
CA ALA A 285 15.10 33.73 -78.07
C ALA A 285 15.36 34.65 -79.29
N THR A 286 15.78 35.90 -79.06
CA THR A 286 16.06 36.88 -80.14
C THR A 286 17.53 36.94 -80.55
N LEU A 287 18.40 36.16 -79.90
CA LEU A 287 19.82 36.09 -80.23
C LEU A 287 20.04 35.38 -81.58
N SER A 288 21.07 35.78 -82.31
CA SER A 288 21.55 35.05 -83.49
C SER A 288 22.17 33.70 -83.10
N GLY A 289 22.50 32.87 -84.10
CA GLY A 289 23.11 31.55 -83.86
C GLY A 289 24.42 31.60 -83.08
N GLY A 290 25.34 32.50 -83.47
CA GLY A 290 26.62 32.70 -82.78
C GLY A 290 26.46 33.29 -81.38
N GLU A 291 25.57 34.27 -81.21
CA GLU A 291 25.29 34.88 -79.90
C GLU A 291 24.63 33.88 -78.94
N THR A 292 23.77 32.99 -79.45
CA THR A 292 23.17 31.90 -78.67
C THR A 292 24.24 30.92 -78.19
N PHE A 293 25.22 30.60 -79.05
CA PHE A 293 26.34 29.74 -78.67
C PHE A 293 27.20 30.36 -77.57
N GLN A 294 27.58 31.64 -77.70
CA GLN A 294 28.34 32.36 -76.67
C GLN A 294 27.58 32.42 -75.33
N ALA A 295 26.28 32.70 -75.37
CA ALA A 295 25.43 32.73 -74.17
C ALA A 295 25.33 31.35 -73.50
N ALA A 296 25.13 30.28 -74.28
CA ALA A 296 25.05 28.91 -73.76
C ALA A 296 26.39 28.43 -73.18
N LEU A 297 27.50 28.69 -73.87
CA LEU A 297 28.84 28.38 -73.39
C LEU A 297 29.16 29.13 -72.09
N SER A 298 28.87 30.43 -72.04
CA SER A 298 29.06 31.24 -70.84
C SER A 298 28.22 30.74 -69.67
N LEU A 299 26.98 30.33 -69.91
CA LEU A 299 26.09 29.75 -68.89
C LEU A 299 26.59 28.41 -68.37
N ALA A 300 27.05 27.52 -69.25
CA ALA A 300 27.61 26.22 -68.87
C ALA A 300 28.86 26.39 -67.99
N LEU A 301 29.72 27.34 -68.35
CA LEU A 301 30.92 27.68 -67.58
C LEU A 301 30.58 28.35 -66.23
N GLY A 302 29.62 29.27 -66.21
CA GLY A 302 29.13 29.90 -64.99
C GLY A 302 28.50 28.89 -64.03
N LEU A 303 27.76 27.92 -64.55
CA LEU A 303 27.19 26.83 -63.74
C LEU A 303 28.29 25.97 -63.12
N ALA A 304 29.31 25.60 -63.90
CA ALA A 304 30.45 24.82 -63.41
C ALA A 304 31.18 25.54 -62.26
N ASP A 305 31.33 26.86 -62.35
CA ASP A 305 31.97 27.66 -61.31
C ASP A 305 31.16 27.69 -60.01
N VAL A 306 29.85 27.93 -60.10
CA VAL A 306 28.96 27.95 -58.92
C VAL A 306 28.95 26.57 -58.24
N VAL A 307 28.82 25.49 -59.01
CA VAL A 307 28.84 24.11 -58.47
C VAL A 307 30.18 23.77 -57.80
N THR A 308 31.30 24.23 -58.38
CA THR A 308 32.65 24.00 -57.82
C THR A 308 32.83 24.76 -56.50
N ALA A 309 32.32 26.00 -56.41
CA ALA A 309 32.40 26.81 -55.20
C ALA A 309 31.59 26.19 -54.04
N GLU A 310 30.43 25.59 -54.32
CA GLU A 310 29.59 24.94 -53.30
C GLU A 310 30.15 23.58 -52.84
N SER A 311 30.79 22.83 -53.73
CA SER A 311 31.32 21.49 -53.44
C SER A 311 32.66 21.52 -52.68
N GLY A 312 33.01 22.64 -52.05
CA GLY A 312 34.26 22.78 -51.30
C GLY A 312 35.52 22.76 -52.17
N GLY A 313 35.41 23.13 -53.45
CA GLY A 313 36.55 23.20 -54.37
C GLY A 313 36.93 21.87 -55.03
N GLN A 314 36.11 20.83 -54.92
CA GLN A 314 36.29 19.61 -55.72
C GLN A 314 35.87 19.91 -57.17
N ALA A 315 36.85 20.25 -58.00
CA ALA A 315 36.64 20.70 -59.37
C ALA A 315 36.00 19.61 -60.25
N MET A 316 35.09 20.01 -61.13
CA MET A 316 34.74 19.21 -62.30
C MET A 316 35.93 19.26 -63.28
N ASP A 317 36.65 18.15 -63.43
CA ASP A 317 37.95 18.11 -64.12
C ASP A 317 37.88 18.20 -65.65
N ALA A 318 36.69 18.09 -66.26
CA ALA A 318 36.55 18.07 -67.72
C ALA A 318 35.30 18.79 -68.27
N LEU A 319 35.48 19.56 -69.34
CA LEU A 319 34.43 20.21 -70.12
C LEU A 319 34.47 19.69 -71.56
N PHE A 320 33.34 19.20 -72.06
CA PHE A 320 33.17 18.80 -73.46
C PHE A 320 32.25 19.80 -74.17
N ILE A 321 32.73 20.37 -75.26
CA ILE A 321 31.99 21.30 -76.11
C ILE A 321 31.81 20.63 -77.47
N ASP A 322 30.57 20.40 -77.89
CA ASP A 322 30.25 19.71 -79.14
C ASP A 322 29.58 20.65 -80.14
N GLU A 323 30.30 20.96 -81.22
CA GLU A 323 29.89 21.83 -82.30
C GLU A 323 29.45 23.25 -81.84
N GLY A 324 29.07 24.12 -82.78
CA GLY A 324 28.57 25.48 -82.48
C GLY A 324 29.57 26.62 -82.71
N PHE A 325 30.84 26.31 -82.93
CA PHE A 325 31.84 27.31 -83.36
C PHE A 325 31.67 27.76 -84.82
N GLY A 326 31.02 26.95 -85.67
CA GLY A 326 30.82 27.27 -87.09
C GLY A 326 29.83 28.40 -87.37
N SER A 327 29.06 28.82 -86.37
CA SER A 327 28.16 29.98 -86.45
C SER A 327 28.77 31.28 -85.93
N LEU A 328 30.02 31.25 -85.46
CA LEU A 328 30.75 32.43 -85.01
C LEU A 328 31.47 33.09 -86.19
N ASP A 329 31.51 34.42 -86.20
CA ASP A 329 32.43 35.18 -87.03
C ASP A 329 33.88 35.05 -86.50
N PRO A 330 34.91 35.36 -87.32
CA PRO A 330 36.31 35.20 -86.94
C PRO A 330 36.71 35.94 -85.66
N ASP A 331 36.19 37.15 -85.44
CA ASP A 331 36.53 37.96 -84.27
C ASP A 331 35.92 37.34 -83.00
N SER A 332 34.65 36.94 -83.07
CA SER A 332 33.96 36.21 -81.99
C SER A 332 34.63 34.86 -81.67
N LEU A 333 35.11 34.14 -82.69
CA LEU A 333 35.85 32.89 -82.49
C LEU A 333 37.16 33.13 -81.74
N GLU A 334 37.84 34.26 -82.02
CA GLU A 334 39.06 34.64 -81.33
C GLU A 334 38.84 34.89 -79.85
N GLU A 335 37.82 35.67 -79.50
CA GLU A 335 37.48 35.96 -78.09
C GLU A 335 37.10 34.69 -77.33
N VAL A 336 36.27 33.82 -77.94
CA VAL A 336 35.89 32.54 -77.33
C VAL A 336 37.12 31.67 -77.05
N MET A 337 38.05 31.59 -77.99
CA MET A 337 39.27 30.79 -77.82
C MET A 337 40.17 31.31 -76.70
N ASN A 338 40.26 32.64 -76.53
CA ASN A 338 41.03 33.23 -75.43
C ASN A 338 40.45 32.81 -74.07
N VAL A 339 39.12 32.82 -73.93
CA VAL A 339 38.46 32.37 -72.68
C VAL A 339 38.67 30.86 -72.44
N LEU A 340 38.69 30.04 -73.48
CA LEU A 340 38.97 28.60 -73.34
C LEU A 340 40.44 28.32 -72.98
N ASP A 341 41.38 29.11 -73.50
CA ASP A 341 42.79 29.04 -73.13
C ASP A 341 43.00 29.42 -71.66
N ASP A 342 42.32 30.45 -71.17
CA ASP A 342 42.35 30.85 -69.75
C ASP A 342 41.83 29.72 -68.85
N LEU A 343 40.73 29.06 -69.23
CA LEU A 343 40.20 27.91 -68.50
C LEU A 343 41.17 26.73 -68.46
N ARG A 344 41.85 26.45 -69.58
CA ARG A 344 42.91 25.43 -69.65
C ARG A 344 44.06 25.78 -68.71
N SER A 345 44.46 27.05 -68.64
CA SER A 345 45.54 27.51 -67.74
C SER A 345 45.21 27.29 -66.26
N GLY A 346 43.92 27.32 -65.91
CA GLY A 346 43.40 26.98 -64.58
C GLY A 346 43.35 25.48 -64.27
N GLY A 347 43.91 24.62 -65.12
CA GLY A 347 44.00 23.17 -64.89
C GLY A 347 42.78 22.35 -65.31
N ARG A 348 41.79 22.96 -66.00
CA ARG A 348 40.61 22.24 -66.50
C ARG A 348 40.91 21.52 -67.83
N LEU A 349 40.47 20.27 -67.98
CA LEU A 349 40.49 19.58 -69.28
C LEU A 349 39.36 20.13 -70.16
N VAL A 350 39.70 20.83 -71.24
CA VAL A 350 38.72 21.32 -72.22
C VAL A 350 38.84 20.48 -73.49
N SER A 351 37.78 19.77 -73.85
CA SER A 351 37.67 18.98 -75.07
C SER A 351 36.66 19.62 -76.02
N ILE A 352 37.06 19.85 -77.26
CA ILE A 352 36.24 20.51 -78.27
C ILE A 352 36.06 19.57 -79.46
N VAL A 353 34.81 19.37 -79.87
CA VAL A 353 34.44 18.69 -81.11
C VAL A 353 33.98 19.74 -82.10
N SER A 354 34.69 19.87 -83.22
CA SER A 354 34.32 20.84 -84.25
C SER A 354 34.84 20.45 -85.62
N HIS A 355 34.11 20.86 -86.66
CA HIS A 355 34.53 20.80 -88.06
C HIS A 355 35.22 22.08 -88.57
N VAL A 356 35.35 23.12 -87.74
CA VAL A 356 35.92 24.42 -88.13
C VAL A 356 37.44 24.31 -88.31
N ALA A 357 37.94 24.71 -89.48
CA ALA A 357 39.35 24.61 -89.83
C ALA A 357 40.25 25.47 -88.93
N ASP A 358 39.78 26.65 -88.52
CA ASP A 358 40.54 27.59 -87.70
C ASP A 358 40.84 27.05 -86.29
N LEU A 359 39.89 26.30 -85.70
CA LEU A 359 40.12 25.60 -84.43
C LEU A 359 41.20 24.54 -84.54
N ARG A 360 41.25 23.83 -85.66
CA ARG A 360 42.26 22.81 -85.94
C ARG A 360 43.68 23.38 -86.01
N GLN A 361 43.85 24.64 -86.37
CA GLN A 361 45.19 25.26 -86.39
C GLN A 361 45.62 25.71 -84.99
N ARG A 362 44.68 26.11 -84.14
CA ARG A 362 44.97 26.67 -82.81
C ARG A 362 45.18 25.62 -81.72
N ILE A 363 44.54 24.45 -81.83
CA ILE A 363 44.61 23.39 -80.82
C ILE A 363 45.57 22.30 -81.30
N PRO A 364 46.79 22.18 -80.72
CA PRO A 364 47.81 21.27 -81.23
C PRO A 364 47.50 19.80 -80.95
N THR A 365 46.88 19.49 -79.80
CA THR A 365 46.46 18.14 -79.43
C THR A 365 45.11 17.81 -80.06
N GLN A 366 45.06 16.85 -80.97
CA GLN A 366 43.89 16.56 -81.80
C GLN A 366 43.54 15.08 -81.83
N ILE A 367 42.24 14.80 -81.87
CA ILE A 367 41.70 13.49 -82.20
C ILE A 367 40.95 13.66 -83.53
N THR A 368 41.57 13.22 -84.63
CA THR A 368 40.99 13.33 -85.98
C THR A 368 40.18 12.09 -86.32
N VAL A 369 38.90 12.24 -86.64
CA VAL A 369 38.06 11.15 -87.18
C VAL A 369 38.16 11.13 -88.71
N VAL A 370 38.65 10.04 -89.27
CA VAL A 370 38.80 9.86 -90.73
C VAL A 370 37.76 8.86 -91.22
N LYS A 371 36.87 9.33 -92.11
CA LYS A 371 35.82 8.51 -92.74
C LYS A 371 36.41 7.70 -93.91
N GLN A 372 36.05 6.42 -94.01
CA GLN A 372 36.42 5.50 -95.09
C GLN A 372 35.17 4.75 -95.60
N ALA A 373 35.28 4.10 -96.76
CA ALA A 373 34.15 3.39 -97.38
C ALA A 373 33.55 2.27 -96.51
N HIS A 374 34.29 1.74 -95.53
CA HIS A 374 33.88 0.62 -94.68
C HIS A 374 33.71 1.01 -93.20
N GLY A 375 33.76 2.31 -92.86
CA GLY A 375 33.67 2.77 -91.47
C GLY A 375 34.45 4.06 -91.20
N SER A 376 34.67 4.38 -89.94
CA SER A 376 35.52 5.52 -89.51
C SER A 376 36.62 5.02 -88.58
N HIS A 377 37.81 5.62 -88.65
CA HIS A 377 38.89 5.37 -87.70
C HIS A 377 39.39 6.67 -87.07
N VAL A 378 40.01 6.55 -85.90
CA VAL A 378 40.51 7.68 -85.11
C VAL A 378 42.02 7.77 -85.25
N ARG A 379 42.55 8.96 -85.47
CA ARG A 379 43.98 9.27 -85.45
C ARG A 379 44.25 10.36 -84.43
N THR A 380 45.09 10.07 -83.45
CA THR A 380 45.51 11.05 -82.44
C THR A 380 46.79 11.75 -82.89
N THR A 381 46.81 13.07 -82.79
CA THR A 381 47.99 13.91 -82.95
C THR A 381 48.25 14.58 -81.60
N ILE A 382 49.42 14.35 -81.01
CA ILE A 382 49.85 15.00 -79.78
C ILE A 382 51.10 15.82 -80.15
N PRO A 383 51.21 17.09 -79.72
CA PRO A 383 52.37 17.93 -80.00
C PRO A 383 53.69 17.37 -79.46
#